data_AF-A0A1L7NF18-F1
#
_entry.id   AF-A0A1L7NF18-F1
#
_cell.length_a   1.000
_cell.length_b   1.000
_cell.length_c   1.000
_cell.angle_alpha   90.00
_cell.angle_beta   90.00
_cell.angle_gamma   90.00
#
_symmetry.space_group_name_H-M   'P 1'
#
loop_
_entity.id
_entity.type
_entity.pdbx_description
1 polymer ?
#
loop_
_entity_poly.entity_id
_entity_poly.type
_entity_poly.pdbx_seq_one_letter_code
_entity_poly.pdbx_strand_id
1 'polypeptide(L)'
;MTTDMLAEARKSYLLSIKDPNASTVLLNDLLDRAVKQSPELLVAFEPGVGKNALDPDPVSWSADYLTRQMWLTQQNFARERIEHLLAVREHLRKTGVKGFVPTQTPPETQAESDVNVQSNYEPSSNLRKFVQEGELLTIRTALRMELDDNRLTSTDLRAALAWAAKQVPALLEAYSEKSFARAMESDQKLWTSEYYELQVVYLKTNYAQERFLHLIEVRDLLRHQGVEGFAPVQPKPRASASANAGQAAPASHRPQQQNSRSQQSHQAHQGHQSQPRAADNDRNPVFKAALLVGGALAALVVFLVALVK
;
A
#
# COMPACT_ATOMS: atom_id res chain seq x y z
N MET A 1 8.34 -34.24 -6.94
CA MET A 1 8.28 -33.20 -8.01
C MET A 1 9.09 -33.66 -9.23
N THR A 2 8.84 -33.18 -10.47
CA THR A 2 9.75 -33.50 -11.61
C THR A 2 11.04 -32.68 -11.53
N THR A 3 12.11 -33.16 -12.14
CA THR A 3 13.41 -32.45 -12.21
C THR A 3 13.27 -31.05 -12.81
N ASP A 4 12.43 -30.90 -13.83
CA ASP A 4 12.17 -29.60 -14.49
C ASP A 4 11.41 -28.63 -13.59
N MET A 5 10.44 -29.12 -12.82
CA MET A 5 9.71 -28.32 -11.85
C MET A 5 10.62 -27.83 -10.71
N LEU A 6 11.55 -28.67 -10.23
CA LEU A 6 12.55 -28.26 -9.24
C LEU A 6 13.47 -27.18 -9.79
N ALA A 7 13.92 -27.32 -11.04
CA ALA A 7 14.78 -26.33 -11.68
C ALA A 7 14.10 -24.97 -11.81
N GLU A 8 12.82 -24.94 -12.22
CA GLU A 8 12.08 -23.69 -12.37
C GLU A 8 11.76 -23.04 -11.02
N ALA A 9 11.49 -23.83 -9.97
CA ALA A 9 11.32 -23.34 -8.61
C ALA A 9 12.57 -22.64 -8.08
N ARG A 10 13.72 -23.31 -8.21
CA ARG A 10 15.04 -22.78 -7.80
C ARG A 10 15.37 -21.49 -8.54
N LYS A 11 15.17 -21.48 -9.86
CA LYS A 11 15.38 -20.31 -10.70
C LYS A 11 14.47 -19.14 -10.30
N SER A 12 13.19 -19.41 -10.08
CA SER A 12 12.22 -18.39 -9.65
C SER A 12 12.62 -17.79 -8.29
N TYR A 13 13.00 -18.63 -7.33
CA TYR A 13 13.50 -18.15 -6.03
C TYR A 13 14.75 -17.28 -6.16
N LEU A 14 15.74 -17.69 -6.97
CA LEU A 14 16.95 -16.89 -7.18
C LEU A 14 16.64 -15.53 -7.83
N LEU A 15 15.71 -15.50 -8.79
CA LEU A 15 15.29 -14.24 -9.40
C LEU A 15 14.62 -13.30 -8.37
N SER A 16 13.89 -13.85 -7.40
CA SER A 16 13.30 -13.09 -6.29
C SER A 16 14.33 -12.41 -5.38
N ILE A 17 15.55 -12.95 -5.25
CA ILE A 17 16.63 -12.32 -4.47
C ILE A 17 17.06 -10.99 -5.09
N LYS A 18 16.98 -10.85 -6.42
CA LYS A 18 17.31 -9.59 -7.12
C LYS A 18 16.22 -8.53 -7.02
N ASP A 19 15.05 -8.87 -6.52
CA ASP A 19 13.96 -7.92 -6.37
C ASP A 19 14.32 -6.92 -5.26
N PRO A 20 14.43 -5.62 -5.57
CA PRO A 20 14.79 -4.61 -4.59
C PRO A 20 13.69 -4.41 -3.54
N ASN A 21 12.46 -4.85 -3.77
CA ASN A 21 11.33 -4.68 -2.86
C ASN A 21 11.03 -5.93 -2.03
N ALA A 22 11.64 -7.08 -2.35
CA ALA A 22 11.56 -8.27 -1.51
C ALA A 22 12.24 -8.04 -0.14
N SER A 23 11.56 -8.37 0.96
CA SER A 23 12.21 -8.38 2.27
C SER A 23 12.94 -9.71 2.50
N THR A 24 14.04 -9.68 3.26
CA THR A 24 14.78 -10.89 3.63
C THR A 24 13.90 -11.88 4.42
N VAL A 25 13.00 -11.35 5.26
CA VAL A 25 12.00 -12.14 5.99
C VAL A 25 11.05 -12.86 5.03
N LEU A 26 10.52 -12.16 4.03
CA LEU A 26 9.63 -12.75 3.03
C LEU A 26 10.33 -13.87 2.23
N LEU A 27 11.58 -13.64 1.83
CA LEU A 27 12.36 -14.63 1.08
C LEU A 27 12.61 -15.90 1.92
N ASN A 28 12.97 -15.76 3.20
CA ASN A 28 13.13 -16.88 4.11
C ASN A 28 11.82 -17.64 4.33
N ASP A 29 10.70 -16.94 4.58
CA ASP A 29 9.39 -17.56 4.77
C ASP A 29 8.94 -18.37 3.56
N LEU A 30 9.20 -17.86 2.35
CA LEU A 30 8.89 -18.56 1.10
C LEU A 30 9.78 -19.79 0.91
N LEU A 31 11.07 -19.70 1.21
CA LEU A 31 11.98 -20.83 1.14
C LEU A 31 11.55 -21.94 2.12
N ASP A 32 11.29 -21.60 3.38
CA ASP A 32 10.93 -22.58 4.40
C ASP A 32 9.62 -23.31 4.06
N ARG A 33 8.65 -22.59 3.49
CA ARG A 33 7.42 -23.19 2.99
C ARG A 33 7.67 -24.11 1.79
N ALA A 34 8.51 -23.67 0.86
CA ALA A 34 8.88 -24.46 -0.32
C ALA A 34 9.57 -25.76 0.06
N VAL A 35 10.51 -25.70 1.00
CA VAL A 35 11.24 -26.86 1.53
C VAL A 35 10.33 -27.78 2.32
N LYS A 36 9.40 -27.22 3.10
CA LYS A 36 8.41 -28.02 3.83
C LYS A 36 7.51 -28.83 2.88
N GLN A 37 7.16 -28.27 1.73
CA GLN A 37 6.33 -28.92 0.72
C GLN A 37 7.12 -29.85 -0.21
N SER A 38 8.39 -29.55 -0.43
CA SER A 38 9.26 -30.33 -1.31
C SER A 38 10.69 -30.32 -0.75
N PRO A 39 11.01 -31.24 0.18
CA PRO A 39 12.32 -31.31 0.81
C PRO A 39 13.46 -31.48 -0.21
N GLU A 40 13.19 -32.09 -1.36
CA GLU A 40 14.13 -32.27 -2.47
C GLU A 40 14.50 -30.96 -3.19
N LEU A 41 13.84 -29.85 -2.86
CA LEU A 41 14.17 -28.52 -3.35
C LEU A 41 15.60 -28.14 -2.96
N LEU A 42 16.00 -28.44 -1.73
CA LEU A 42 17.37 -28.23 -1.26
C LEU A 42 18.24 -29.46 -1.55
N VAL A 43 19.49 -29.20 -1.88
CA VAL A 43 20.53 -30.23 -1.99
C VAL A 43 21.56 -30.05 -0.88
N ALA A 44 22.37 -31.09 -0.65
CA ALA A 44 23.48 -31.01 0.28
C ALA A 44 24.46 -29.89 -0.14
N PHE A 45 25.00 -29.18 0.84
CA PHE A 45 25.92 -28.09 0.60
C PHE A 45 27.25 -28.57 0.03
N GLU A 46 27.66 -27.94 -1.06
CA GLU A 46 28.97 -28.10 -1.65
C GLU A 46 29.75 -26.78 -1.53
N PRO A 47 30.77 -26.71 -0.67
CA PRO A 47 31.46 -25.47 -0.35
C PRO A 47 32.20 -24.87 -1.55
N GLY A 48 32.56 -25.67 -2.55
CA GLY A 48 33.41 -25.22 -3.65
C GLY A 48 34.83 -24.88 -3.18
N VAL A 49 35.65 -24.34 -4.09
CA VAL A 49 37.05 -23.98 -3.82
C VAL A 49 37.43 -22.65 -4.44
N GLY A 50 38.39 -21.95 -3.84
CA GLY A 50 38.89 -20.66 -4.32
C GLY A 50 37.75 -19.64 -4.52
N LYS A 51 37.67 -19.04 -5.71
CA LYS A 51 36.66 -18.01 -6.06
C LYS A 51 35.22 -18.53 -6.10
N ASN A 52 35.02 -19.85 -5.99
CA ASN A 52 33.70 -20.49 -5.95
C ASN A 52 33.23 -20.80 -4.52
N ALA A 53 34.10 -20.60 -3.53
CA ALA A 53 33.75 -20.75 -2.13
C ALA A 53 32.89 -19.60 -1.63
N LEU A 54 32.14 -19.86 -0.56
CA LEU A 54 31.50 -18.80 0.20
C LEU A 54 32.61 -18.03 0.91
N ASP A 55 32.66 -16.72 0.66
CA ASP A 55 33.66 -15.83 1.25
C ASP A 55 33.00 -15.15 2.44
N PRO A 56 33.44 -15.43 3.69
CA PRO A 56 32.85 -14.82 4.86
C PRO A 56 33.21 -13.34 5.00
N ASP A 57 34.20 -12.83 4.27
CA ASP A 57 34.65 -11.44 4.38
C ASP A 57 33.76 -10.49 3.55
N PRO A 58 33.00 -9.56 4.20
CA PRO A 58 32.15 -8.62 3.52
C PRO A 58 32.88 -7.63 2.61
N VAL A 59 34.20 -7.45 2.77
CA VAL A 59 35.00 -6.59 1.90
C VAL A 59 34.94 -7.04 0.43
N SER A 60 34.76 -8.34 0.20
CA SER A 60 34.66 -8.93 -1.14
C SER A 60 33.24 -8.89 -1.74
N TRP A 61 32.23 -8.49 -0.96
CA TRP A 61 30.81 -8.62 -1.31
C TRP A 61 30.32 -7.49 -2.22
N SER A 62 30.61 -7.64 -3.52
CA SER A 62 30.14 -6.75 -4.59
C SER A 62 28.91 -7.29 -5.34
N ALA A 63 28.31 -6.47 -6.21
CA ALA A 63 27.24 -6.93 -7.11
C ALA A 63 27.69 -8.05 -8.07
N ASP A 64 28.96 -8.02 -8.48
CA ASP A 64 29.59 -9.08 -9.30
C ASP A 64 29.79 -10.36 -8.50
N TYR A 65 30.18 -10.23 -7.22
CA TYR A 65 30.25 -11.34 -6.29
C TYR A 65 28.88 -12.00 -6.11
N LEU A 66 27.83 -11.21 -5.85
CA LEU A 66 26.46 -11.71 -5.74
C LEU A 66 26.03 -12.43 -7.02
N THR A 67 26.27 -11.84 -8.19
CA THR A 67 25.90 -12.45 -9.48
C THR A 67 26.58 -13.80 -9.70
N ARG A 68 27.87 -13.91 -9.35
CA ARG A 68 28.62 -15.18 -9.38
C ARG A 68 28.03 -16.20 -8.42
N GLN A 69 27.77 -15.81 -7.16
CA GLN A 69 27.21 -16.71 -6.16
C GLN A 69 25.80 -17.16 -6.51
N MET A 70 25.00 -16.35 -7.20
CA MET A 70 23.69 -16.77 -7.73
C MET A 70 23.82 -17.89 -8.76
N TRP A 71 24.79 -17.79 -9.67
CA TRP A 71 25.06 -18.85 -10.64
C TRP A 71 25.51 -20.15 -9.95
N LEU A 72 26.39 -20.06 -8.95
CA LEU A 72 26.83 -21.22 -8.17
C LEU A 72 25.68 -21.84 -7.37
N THR A 73 24.77 -21.02 -6.83
CA THR A 73 23.58 -21.50 -6.10
C THR A 73 22.57 -22.17 -7.02
N GLN A 74 22.55 -21.83 -8.31
CA GLN A 74 21.74 -22.55 -9.29
C GLN A 74 22.25 -24.00 -9.51
N GLN A 75 23.56 -24.21 -9.41
CA GLN A 75 24.19 -25.54 -9.53
C GLN A 75 24.10 -26.33 -8.22
N ASN A 76 24.24 -25.65 -7.08
CA ASN A 76 24.13 -26.23 -5.75
C ASN A 76 23.12 -25.41 -4.93
N PHE A 77 21.83 -25.75 -5.05
CA PHE A 77 20.76 -25.04 -4.35
C PHE A 77 20.68 -25.51 -2.89
N ALA A 78 21.71 -25.18 -2.12
CA ALA A 78 21.85 -25.51 -0.71
C ALA A 78 21.46 -24.33 0.18
N ARG A 79 21.03 -24.63 1.41
CA ARG A 79 20.54 -23.62 2.36
C ARG A 79 21.62 -22.59 2.68
N GLU A 80 22.83 -23.04 2.90
CA GLU A 80 24.02 -22.25 3.24
C GLU A 80 24.33 -21.24 2.14
N ARG A 81 24.19 -21.63 0.86
CA ARG A 81 24.39 -20.72 -0.27
C ARG A 81 23.30 -19.67 -0.36
N ILE A 82 22.05 -20.05 -0.07
CA ILE A 82 20.92 -19.13 -0.07
C ILE A 82 21.04 -18.12 1.08
N GLU A 83 21.35 -18.58 2.29
CA GLU A 83 21.57 -17.72 3.47
C GLU A 83 22.72 -16.74 3.21
N HIS A 84 23.81 -17.22 2.58
CA HIS A 84 24.91 -16.35 2.16
C HIS A 84 24.47 -15.30 1.13
N LEU A 85 23.70 -15.69 0.11
CA LEU A 85 23.15 -14.74 -0.87
C LEU A 85 22.29 -13.65 -0.21
N LEU A 86 21.48 -14.02 0.79
CA LEU A 86 20.66 -13.07 1.53
C LEU A 86 21.52 -12.12 2.39
N ALA A 87 22.60 -12.63 3.01
CA ALA A 87 23.55 -11.81 3.76
C ALA A 87 24.30 -10.80 2.86
N VAL A 88 24.80 -11.26 1.72
CA VAL A 88 25.46 -10.42 0.70
C VAL A 88 24.50 -9.36 0.18
N ARG A 89 23.25 -9.73 -0.12
CA ARG A 89 22.20 -8.80 -0.55
C ARG A 89 21.93 -7.72 0.50
N GLU A 90 21.83 -8.10 1.76
CA GLU A 90 21.59 -7.17 2.86
C GLU A 90 22.78 -6.21 3.06
N HIS A 91 24.00 -6.70 2.87
CA HIS A 91 25.18 -5.85 2.83
C HIS A 91 25.10 -4.81 1.71
N LEU A 92 24.82 -5.24 0.46
CA LEU A 92 24.68 -4.35 -0.69
C LEU A 92 23.58 -3.29 -0.51
N ARG A 93 22.50 -3.66 0.18
CA ARG A 93 21.44 -2.74 0.63
C ARG A 93 21.94 -1.70 1.61
N LYS A 94 22.59 -2.13 2.69
CA LYS A 94 23.14 -1.25 3.73
C LYS A 94 24.19 -0.29 3.17
N THR A 95 24.96 -0.71 2.18
CA THR A 95 25.96 0.11 1.52
C THR A 95 25.41 0.95 0.37
N GLY A 96 24.08 0.94 0.13
CA GLY A 96 23.45 1.83 -0.85
C GLY A 96 23.69 1.48 -2.32
N VAL A 97 24.03 0.22 -2.65
CA VAL A 97 24.36 -0.17 -4.03
C VAL A 97 23.11 -0.11 -4.91
N LYS A 98 23.21 0.64 -6.02
CA LYS A 98 22.12 0.84 -6.99
C LYS A 98 21.52 -0.49 -7.43
N GLY A 99 20.19 -0.60 -7.37
CA GLY A 99 19.45 -1.81 -7.74
C GLY A 99 19.25 -2.82 -6.60
N PHE A 100 19.89 -2.62 -5.45
CA PHE A 100 19.68 -3.43 -4.24
C PHE A 100 18.98 -2.66 -3.14
N VAL A 101 19.23 -1.35 -3.05
CA VAL A 101 18.42 -0.45 -2.23
C VAL A 101 16.97 -0.62 -2.70
N PRO A 102 16.04 -0.92 -1.78
CA PRO A 102 14.63 -0.88 -2.14
C PRO A 102 14.32 0.42 -2.87
N THR A 103 13.42 0.37 -3.85
CA THR A 103 12.98 1.61 -4.51
C THR A 103 12.12 2.46 -3.56
N GLN A 104 11.84 1.92 -2.38
CA GLN A 104 11.56 2.72 -1.20
C GLN A 104 12.84 3.06 -0.42
N THR A 105 12.84 4.27 0.16
CA THR A 105 13.75 4.83 1.21
C THR A 105 15.09 5.45 0.72
N PRO A 106 15.88 6.25 1.51
CA PRO A 106 15.82 6.73 2.94
C PRO A 106 16.43 8.17 3.20
N PRO A 107 16.65 8.74 4.44
CA PRO A 107 16.79 8.11 5.76
C PRO A 107 15.99 8.70 6.95
N GLU A 108 15.72 7.80 7.87
CA GLU A 108 15.76 8.05 9.31
C GLU A 108 17.19 8.53 9.67
N THR A 109 17.36 9.85 9.78
CA THR A 109 18.33 10.38 10.74
C THR A 109 17.58 10.50 12.06
N GLN A 110 18.14 9.81 13.04
CA GLN A 110 17.74 9.75 14.44
C GLN A 110 17.19 11.08 14.98
N ALA A 111 15.92 11.06 15.36
CA ALA A 111 15.43 11.43 16.68
C ALA A 111 13.91 11.36 16.62
N GLU A 112 13.32 10.62 17.55
CA GLU A 112 12.04 10.93 18.19
C GLU A 112 10.98 11.50 17.23
N SER A 113 10.06 10.70 16.73
CA SER A 113 8.77 10.52 17.41
C SER A 113 8.07 9.36 16.69
N ASP A 114 7.65 8.31 17.40
CA ASP A 114 6.27 8.23 17.87
C ASP A 114 5.45 9.51 17.64
N VAL A 115 5.23 9.89 16.38
CA VAL A 115 4.04 10.70 16.07
C VAL A 115 2.88 9.71 16.06
N ASN A 116 2.52 9.33 17.26
CA ASN A 116 1.16 9.43 17.71
C ASN A 116 0.51 10.68 17.09
N VAL A 117 0.05 10.61 15.83
CA VAL A 117 -0.90 11.58 15.25
C VAL A 117 -2.26 11.26 15.87
N GLN A 118 -2.30 11.38 17.19
CA GLN A 118 -3.46 11.25 18.02
C GLN A 118 -3.20 12.17 19.19
N SER A 119 -3.43 13.46 18.97
CA SER A 119 -4.32 14.11 19.91
C SER A 119 -5.17 15.26 19.35
N ASN A 120 -4.84 15.89 18.21
CA ASN A 120 -5.52 17.15 17.82
C ASN A 120 -5.96 17.29 16.34
N TYR A 121 -6.06 16.20 15.56
CA TYR A 121 -6.68 16.33 14.23
C TYR A 121 -8.20 16.52 14.37
N GLU A 122 -8.71 17.64 13.88
CA GLU A 122 -10.15 17.91 13.81
C GLU A 122 -10.68 17.68 12.38
N PRO A 123 -11.54 16.67 12.14
CA PRO A 123 -12.12 16.43 10.83
C PRO A 123 -13.07 17.57 10.44
N SER A 124 -13.22 17.79 9.13
CA SER A 124 -14.21 18.72 8.60
C SER A 124 -15.62 18.34 9.07
N SER A 125 -16.53 19.32 9.09
CA SER A 125 -17.94 19.07 9.46
C SER A 125 -18.58 17.99 8.60
N ASN A 126 -18.24 17.95 7.30
CA ASN A 126 -18.76 16.97 6.35
C ASN A 126 -18.21 15.58 6.65
N LEU A 127 -16.89 15.45 6.78
CA LEU A 127 -16.26 14.17 7.07
C LEU A 127 -16.73 13.59 8.41
N ARG A 128 -16.83 14.45 9.44
CA ARG A 128 -17.36 14.07 10.76
C ARG A 128 -18.78 13.54 10.66
N LYS A 129 -19.67 14.27 9.97
CA LYS A 129 -21.07 13.88 9.79
C LYS A 129 -21.19 12.53 9.09
N PHE A 130 -20.51 12.33 7.97
CA PHE A 130 -20.62 11.08 7.21
C PHE A 130 -20.02 9.88 7.95
N VAL A 131 -18.94 10.07 8.71
CA VAL A 131 -18.40 9.02 9.57
C VAL A 131 -19.37 8.63 10.69
N GLN A 132 -20.12 9.60 11.26
CA GLN A 132 -21.17 9.30 12.24
C GLN A 132 -22.36 8.55 11.63
N GLU A 133 -22.71 8.84 10.37
CA GLU A 133 -23.77 8.14 9.63
C GLU A 133 -23.39 6.70 9.24
N GLY A 134 -22.09 6.39 9.13
CA GLY A 134 -21.55 5.03 9.00
C GLY A 134 -21.62 4.41 7.59
N GLU A 135 -22.20 5.10 6.61
CA GLU A 135 -22.31 4.62 5.24
C GLU A 135 -20.97 4.74 4.48
N LEU A 136 -20.43 3.61 4.03
CA LEU A 136 -19.09 3.58 3.41
C LEU A 136 -18.99 4.50 2.19
N LEU A 137 -20.01 4.51 1.33
CA LEU A 137 -20.01 5.33 0.11
C LEU A 137 -19.95 6.83 0.41
N THR A 138 -20.65 7.29 1.45
CA THR A 138 -20.67 8.71 1.82
C THR A 138 -19.38 9.13 2.48
N ILE A 139 -18.79 8.30 3.35
CA ILE A 139 -17.47 8.54 3.96
C ILE A 139 -16.38 8.62 2.88
N ARG A 140 -16.35 7.66 1.94
CA ARG A 140 -15.42 7.64 0.81
C ARG A 140 -15.58 8.84 -0.12
N THR A 141 -16.80 9.36 -0.23
CA THR A 141 -17.08 10.58 -0.99
C THR A 141 -16.56 11.81 -0.24
N ALA A 142 -16.78 11.89 1.07
CA ALA A 142 -16.26 12.96 1.91
C ALA A 142 -14.73 13.06 1.85
N LEU A 143 -14.04 11.93 1.99
CA LEU A 143 -12.58 11.88 1.89
C LEU A 143 -12.05 12.30 0.50
N ARG A 144 -12.79 12.03 -0.58
CA ARG A 144 -12.44 12.56 -1.92
C ARG A 144 -12.66 14.06 -2.01
N MET A 145 -13.71 14.59 -1.39
CA MET A 145 -13.89 16.05 -1.31
C MET A 145 -12.77 16.72 -0.52
N GLU A 146 -12.17 16.05 0.48
CA GLU A 146 -10.95 16.55 1.13
C GLU A 146 -9.77 16.58 0.13
N LEU A 147 -9.55 15.53 -0.69
CA LEU A 147 -8.50 15.52 -1.73
C LEU A 147 -8.63 16.74 -2.68
N ASP A 148 -9.86 17.08 -3.07
CA ASP A 148 -10.16 18.20 -3.96
C ASP A 148 -10.01 19.58 -3.29
N ASP A 149 -9.91 19.65 -1.94
CA ASP A 149 -9.75 20.90 -1.22
C ASP A 149 -8.29 21.35 -1.22
N ASN A 150 -7.95 22.27 -2.13
CA ASN A 150 -6.61 22.83 -2.27
C ASN A 150 -6.11 23.62 -1.05
N ARG A 151 -6.94 23.89 -0.04
CA ARG A 151 -6.50 24.49 1.23
C ARG A 151 -5.83 23.47 2.14
N LEU A 152 -6.04 22.18 1.90
CA LEU A 152 -5.50 21.11 2.73
C LEU A 152 -4.07 20.74 2.32
N THR A 153 -3.23 20.51 3.32
CA THR A 153 -1.88 19.97 3.11
C THR A 153 -1.92 18.45 2.98
N SER A 154 -0.84 17.88 2.45
CA SER A 154 -0.64 16.43 2.41
C SER A 154 -0.69 15.80 3.82
N THR A 155 -0.26 16.54 4.84
CA THR A 155 -0.39 16.13 6.25
C THR A 155 -1.84 16.11 6.71
N ASP A 156 -2.64 17.13 6.40
CA ASP A 156 -4.08 17.15 6.71
C ASP A 156 -4.82 15.96 6.10
N LEU A 157 -4.52 15.64 4.84
CA LEU A 157 -5.16 14.55 4.10
C LEU A 157 -4.83 13.18 4.69
N ARG A 158 -3.57 12.96 5.08
CA ARG A 158 -3.17 11.72 5.79
C ARG A 158 -3.85 11.60 7.14
N ALA A 159 -3.95 12.70 7.88
CA ALA A 159 -4.65 12.72 9.17
C ALA A 159 -6.17 12.45 9.01
N ALA A 160 -6.79 13.00 7.97
CA ALA A 160 -8.19 12.74 7.61
C ALA A 160 -8.45 11.24 7.35
N LEU A 161 -7.60 10.63 6.53
CA LEU A 161 -7.68 9.20 6.20
C LEU A 161 -7.50 8.34 7.44
N ALA A 162 -6.45 8.59 8.23
CA ALA A 162 -6.14 7.83 9.44
C ALA A 162 -7.26 7.93 10.48
N TRP A 163 -7.80 9.14 10.69
CA TRP A 163 -8.93 9.35 11.59
C TRP A 163 -10.16 8.57 11.13
N ALA A 164 -10.55 8.68 9.86
CA ALA A 164 -11.73 7.99 9.33
C ALA A 164 -11.58 6.46 9.37
N ALA A 165 -10.40 5.92 9.02
CA ALA A 165 -10.11 4.49 9.07
C ALA A 165 -10.13 3.93 10.50
N LYS A 166 -9.74 4.73 11.50
CA LYS A 166 -9.86 4.34 12.91
C LYS A 166 -11.32 4.25 13.37
N GLN A 167 -12.18 5.15 12.90
CA GLN A 167 -13.60 5.15 13.25
C GLN A 167 -14.36 4.02 12.55
N VAL A 168 -13.99 3.71 11.29
CA VAL A 168 -14.69 2.73 10.46
C VAL A 168 -13.68 1.74 9.88
N PRO A 169 -13.41 0.61 10.57
CA PRO A 169 -12.40 -0.37 10.13
C PRO A 169 -12.66 -0.97 8.72
N ALA A 170 -13.92 -0.99 8.27
CA ALA A 170 -14.32 -1.48 6.96
C ALA A 170 -14.21 -0.42 5.83
N LEU A 171 -13.70 0.77 6.14
CA LEU A 171 -13.61 1.88 5.19
C LEU A 171 -12.73 1.55 3.99
N LEU A 172 -11.59 0.91 4.25
CA LEU A 172 -10.53 0.65 3.29
C LEU A 172 -10.61 -0.77 2.75
N GLU A 173 -10.40 -0.90 1.45
CA GLU A 173 -10.25 -2.18 0.79
C GLU A 173 -8.77 -2.55 0.68
N ALA A 174 -8.48 -3.84 0.54
CA ALA A 174 -7.16 -4.26 0.11
C ALA A 174 -6.86 -3.69 -1.28
N TYR A 175 -5.62 -3.23 -1.49
CA TYR A 175 -5.16 -2.85 -2.82
C TYR A 175 -5.32 -4.00 -3.81
N SER A 176 -5.86 -3.67 -4.99
CA SER A 176 -5.97 -4.61 -6.09
C SER A 176 -5.82 -3.91 -7.43
N GLU A 177 -5.20 -4.60 -8.37
CA GLU A 177 -5.16 -4.22 -9.77
C GLU A 177 -6.24 -4.98 -10.53
N LYS A 178 -7.08 -4.23 -11.25
CA LYS A 178 -8.23 -4.74 -12.01
C LYS A 178 -8.29 -4.05 -13.36
N SER A 179 -9.11 -4.57 -14.27
CA SER A 179 -9.32 -3.97 -15.60
C SER A 179 -9.72 -2.49 -15.55
N PHE A 180 -10.44 -2.09 -14.49
CA PHE A 180 -10.92 -0.73 -14.24
C PHE A 180 -10.16 0.01 -13.11
N ALA A 181 -9.06 -0.57 -12.61
CA ALA A 181 -8.18 0.04 -11.62
C ALA A 181 -6.77 -0.54 -11.79
N ARG A 182 -6.00 -0.01 -12.75
CA ARG A 182 -4.67 -0.54 -13.09
C ARG A 182 -3.63 -0.18 -12.02
N ALA A 183 -2.40 -0.69 -12.19
CA ALA A 183 -1.25 -0.31 -11.39
C ALA A 183 -1.08 1.22 -11.29
N MET A 184 -0.50 1.68 -10.19
CA MET A 184 -0.10 3.08 -10.03
C MET A 184 1.27 3.25 -10.68
N GLU A 185 1.41 4.31 -11.49
CA GLU A 185 2.66 4.68 -12.10
C GLU A 185 3.65 5.15 -11.03
N SER A 186 4.89 4.68 -11.12
CA SER A 186 5.97 4.98 -10.19
C SER A 186 6.89 6.09 -10.70
N ASP A 187 6.98 6.28 -12.02
CA ASP A 187 7.75 7.39 -12.59
C ASP A 187 6.97 8.70 -12.42
N GLN A 188 7.46 9.54 -11.49
CA GLN A 188 6.89 10.86 -11.22
C GLN A 188 6.82 11.77 -12.44
N LYS A 189 7.63 11.52 -13.48
CA LYS A 189 7.56 12.27 -14.74
C LYS A 189 6.27 12.05 -15.52
N LEU A 190 5.57 10.95 -15.23
CA LEU A 190 4.30 10.58 -15.86
C LEU A 190 3.10 11.01 -15.01
N TRP A 191 3.33 11.63 -13.85
CA TRP A 191 2.27 12.11 -12.96
C TRP A 191 1.76 13.47 -13.43
N THR A 192 0.83 13.46 -14.38
CA THR A 192 0.15 14.66 -14.88
C THR A 192 -1.20 14.88 -14.20
N SER A 193 -1.86 16.01 -14.48
CA SER A 193 -3.26 16.27 -14.09
C SER A 193 -4.20 15.16 -14.57
N GLU A 194 -4.02 14.68 -15.81
CA GLU A 194 -4.84 13.60 -16.39
C GLU A 194 -4.59 12.27 -15.68
N TYR A 195 -3.34 12.01 -15.29
CA TYR A 195 -3.00 10.86 -14.47
C TYR A 195 -3.66 10.92 -13.09
N TYR A 196 -3.66 12.10 -12.45
CA TYR A 196 -4.38 12.31 -11.19
C TYR A 196 -5.87 11.99 -11.32
N GLU A 197 -6.55 12.56 -12.33
CA GLU A 197 -7.98 12.30 -12.58
C GLU A 197 -8.27 10.81 -12.84
N LEU A 198 -7.40 10.14 -13.60
CA LEU A 198 -7.50 8.70 -13.82
C LEU A 198 -7.37 7.91 -12.51
N GLN A 199 -6.43 8.28 -11.64
CA GLN A 199 -6.28 7.63 -10.33
C GLN A 199 -7.46 7.92 -9.40
N VAL A 200 -8.09 9.10 -9.48
CA VAL A 200 -9.34 9.39 -8.75
C VAL A 200 -10.46 8.45 -9.21
N VAL A 201 -10.55 8.11 -10.49
CA VAL A 201 -11.48 7.10 -11.01
C VAL A 201 -11.13 5.72 -10.45
N TYR A 202 -9.86 5.32 -10.48
CA TYR A 202 -9.42 4.01 -9.96
C TYR A 202 -9.67 3.85 -8.47
N LEU A 203 -9.52 4.93 -7.68
CA LEU A 203 -9.86 4.95 -6.26
C LEU A 203 -11.35 4.61 -6.01
N LYS A 204 -12.27 5.02 -6.90
CA LYS A 204 -13.71 4.68 -6.77
C LYS A 204 -13.95 3.18 -6.93
N THR A 205 -13.15 2.51 -7.76
CA THR A 205 -13.29 1.09 -8.08
C THR A 205 -12.56 0.18 -7.09
N ASN A 206 -11.51 0.68 -6.46
CA ASN A 206 -10.82 0.02 -5.36
C ASN A 206 -10.38 1.08 -4.35
N TYR A 207 -11.15 1.23 -3.27
CA TYR A 207 -10.91 2.26 -2.26
C TYR A 207 -9.82 1.82 -1.27
N ALA A 208 -8.62 1.61 -1.81
CA ALA A 208 -7.45 1.15 -1.08
C ALA A 208 -6.66 2.32 -0.50
N GLN A 209 -6.04 2.10 0.65
CA GLN A 209 -5.22 3.11 1.33
C GLN A 209 -4.09 3.59 0.42
N GLU A 210 -3.45 2.65 -0.28
CA GLU A 210 -2.33 2.86 -1.17
C GLU A 210 -2.70 3.82 -2.31
N ARG A 211 -3.89 3.68 -2.90
CA ARG A 211 -4.38 4.59 -3.96
C ARG A 211 -4.68 5.98 -3.42
N PHE A 212 -5.23 6.07 -2.22
CA PHE A 212 -5.50 7.34 -1.59
C PHE A 212 -4.20 8.08 -1.26
N LEU A 213 -3.21 7.38 -0.69
CA LEU A 213 -1.89 7.95 -0.39
C LEU A 213 -1.14 8.34 -1.67
N HIS A 214 -1.21 7.52 -2.72
CA HIS A 214 -0.65 7.85 -4.03
C HIS A 214 -1.25 9.12 -4.61
N LEU A 215 -2.57 9.30 -4.52
CA LEU A 215 -3.23 10.55 -4.93
C LEU A 215 -2.75 11.77 -4.13
N ILE A 216 -2.46 11.62 -2.84
CA ILE A 216 -1.85 12.70 -2.04
C ILE A 216 -0.48 13.06 -2.62
N GLU A 217 0.35 12.08 -2.95
CA GLU A 217 1.71 12.31 -3.50
C GLU A 217 1.67 12.96 -4.88
N VAL A 218 0.82 12.47 -5.78
CA VAL A 218 0.60 13.06 -7.11
C VAL A 218 0.13 14.51 -6.98
N ARG A 219 -0.87 14.76 -6.13
CA ARG A 219 -1.39 16.11 -5.86
C ARG A 219 -0.30 17.03 -5.31
N ASP A 220 0.53 16.54 -4.40
CA ASP A 220 1.63 17.31 -3.81
C ASP A 220 2.67 17.67 -4.87
N LEU A 221 3.03 16.74 -5.76
CA LEU A 221 3.94 17.01 -6.87
C LEU A 221 3.36 18.09 -7.82
N LEU A 222 2.11 17.91 -8.27
CA LEU A 222 1.44 18.86 -9.16
C LEU A 222 1.34 20.26 -8.54
N ARG A 223 1.12 20.33 -7.23
CA ARG A 223 1.15 21.57 -6.46
C ARG A 223 2.53 22.23 -6.47
N HIS A 224 3.60 21.49 -6.21
CA HIS A 224 4.96 22.02 -6.23
C HIS A 224 5.37 22.52 -7.62
N GLN A 225 4.84 21.89 -8.67
CA GLN A 225 5.02 22.30 -10.06
C GLN A 225 4.14 23.49 -10.47
N GLY A 226 3.22 23.94 -9.61
CA GLY A 226 2.34 25.07 -9.88
C GLY A 226 1.28 24.80 -10.94
N VAL A 227 0.88 23.54 -11.14
CA VAL A 227 -0.14 23.15 -12.12
C VAL A 227 -1.49 23.77 -11.76
N GLU A 228 -2.17 24.34 -12.76
CA GLU A 228 -3.49 24.96 -12.60
C GLU A 228 -4.48 23.98 -11.97
N GLY A 229 -5.24 24.44 -10.98
CA GLY A 229 -6.17 23.58 -10.23
C GLY A 229 -5.55 22.79 -9.07
N PHE A 230 -4.22 22.82 -8.87
CA PHE A 230 -3.53 22.15 -7.74
C PHE A 230 -2.76 23.11 -6.82
N ALA A 231 -2.58 24.36 -7.27
CA ALA A 231 -1.91 25.41 -6.52
C ALA A 231 -2.55 25.59 -5.12
N PRO A 232 -1.73 25.80 -4.07
CA PRO A 232 -2.25 25.92 -2.72
C PRO A 232 -3.06 27.22 -2.60
N VAL A 233 -4.29 27.09 -2.11
CA VAL A 233 -5.12 28.26 -1.77
C VAL A 233 -4.85 28.58 -0.30
N GLN A 234 -4.84 29.88 0.05
CA GLN A 234 -4.64 30.28 1.44
C GLN A 234 -5.54 29.48 2.38
N PRO A 235 -4.99 28.87 3.46
CA PRO A 235 -5.78 28.08 4.37
C PRO A 235 -6.85 28.96 5.00
N LYS A 236 -8.12 28.54 4.88
CA LYS A 236 -9.20 29.16 5.64
C LYS A 236 -8.92 28.87 7.11
N PRO A 237 -8.91 29.87 8.01
CA PRO A 237 -8.82 29.62 9.45
C PRO A 237 -9.93 28.64 9.81
N ARG A 238 -9.57 27.42 10.23
CA ARG A 238 -10.54 26.49 10.81
C ARG A 238 -11.01 27.16 12.09
N ALA A 239 -12.32 27.45 12.16
CA ALA A 239 -12.90 28.02 13.36
C ALA A 239 -12.67 27.02 14.50
N SER A 240 -11.69 27.30 15.35
CA SER A 240 -11.51 26.64 16.63
C SER A 240 -12.77 26.91 17.44
N ALA A 241 -13.67 25.93 17.48
CA ALA A 241 -14.86 25.96 18.33
C ALA A 241 -14.41 25.74 19.78
N SER A 242 -13.87 26.79 20.40
CA SER A 242 -13.74 26.86 21.84
C SER A 242 -15.15 27.07 22.41
N ALA A 243 -15.65 26.07 23.14
CA ALA A 243 -16.89 26.17 23.89
C ALA A 243 -16.65 26.96 25.20
N ASN A 244 -17.30 28.13 25.38
CA ASN A 244 -18.39 28.28 26.36
C ASN A 244 -18.85 29.74 26.57
N ALA A 245 -20.18 29.84 26.67
CA ALA A 245 -21.00 30.72 27.52
C ALA A 245 -20.95 32.26 27.40
N GLY A 246 -22.04 32.79 26.81
CA GLY A 246 -22.91 33.78 27.46
C GLY A 246 -22.58 35.27 27.27
N GLN A 247 -23.42 35.98 26.52
CA GLN A 247 -24.42 36.93 27.05
C GLN A 247 -24.96 37.88 25.96
N ALA A 248 -26.28 38.10 26.08
CA ALA A 248 -27.05 39.29 25.72
C ALA A 248 -27.23 39.72 24.24
N ALA A 249 -28.51 39.75 23.85
CA ALA A 249 -29.05 40.46 22.70
C ALA A 249 -28.89 42.01 22.84
N PRO A 250 -29.23 42.79 21.80
CA PRO A 250 -30.63 43.23 21.70
C PRO A 250 -31.24 43.20 20.29
N ALA A 251 -32.56 43.34 20.32
CA ALA A 251 -33.56 43.32 19.26
C ALA A 251 -33.26 44.23 18.05
N SER A 252 -33.79 43.88 16.86
CA SER A 252 -34.93 44.62 16.31
C SER A 252 -35.61 43.96 15.10
N HIS A 253 -36.92 43.78 15.24
CA HIS A 253 -38.01 43.97 14.25
C HIS A 253 -38.24 42.95 13.10
N ARG A 254 -39.32 42.16 13.30
CA ARG A 254 -40.20 41.43 12.35
C ARG A 254 -41.09 42.45 11.58
N PRO A 255 -41.85 42.12 10.50
CA PRO A 255 -42.97 41.14 10.54
C PRO A 255 -43.24 40.30 9.26
N GLN A 256 -43.81 39.09 9.43
CA GLN A 256 -45.02 38.53 8.74
C GLN A 256 -44.73 37.76 7.44
N GLN A 257 -45.33 36.60 7.08
CA GLN A 257 -46.63 35.93 7.35
C GLN A 257 -46.38 34.39 7.45
N GLN A 258 -47.01 33.57 8.32
CA GLN A 258 -48.31 32.86 8.18
C GLN A 258 -48.64 32.44 6.73
N ASN A 259 -48.98 31.20 6.35
CA ASN A 259 -49.82 30.22 7.03
C ASN A 259 -49.74 28.82 6.36
N SER A 260 -49.62 27.77 7.18
CA SER A 260 -50.33 26.47 7.21
C SER A 260 -50.80 25.67 5.96
N ARG A 261 -50.69 24.34 6.13
CA ARG A 261 -51.56 23.21 5.68
C ARG A 261 -51.34 22.66 4.25
N SER A 262 -51.36 21.35 3.94
CA SER A 262 -51.75 20.12 4.64
C SER A 262 -51.13 18.88 3.95
N GLN A 263 -51.01 17.79 4.73
CA GLN A 263 -51.13 16.35 4.41
C GLN A 263 -51.43 15.92 2.96
N GLN A 264 -50.78 14.86 2.45
CA GLN A 264 -51.41 13.55 2.20
C GLN A 264 -50.39 12.46 1.79
N SER A 265 -50.57 11.27 2.36
CA SER A 265 -49.90 9.98 2.12
C SER A 265 -50.41 9.23 0.88
N HIS A 266 -49.63 8.29 0.33
CA HIS A 266 -49.96 6.92 -0.20
C HIS A 266 -48.70 6.34 -0.91
N GLN A 267 -48.04 5.28 -0.42
CA GLN A 267 -48.12 3.83 -0.83
C GLN A 267 -47.85 3.56 -2.34
N ALA A 268 -47.14 2.53 -2.84
CA ALA A 268 -46.51 1.32 -2.29
C ALA A 268 -45.61 0.63 -3.38
N HIS A 269 -44.71 -0.28 -2.95
CA HIS A 269 -44.14 -1.49 -3.64
C HIS A 269 -43.36 -1.31 -4.97
N GLN A 270 -42.34 -2.08 -5.36
CA GLN A 270 -41.91 -3.48 -5.11
C GLN A 270 -40.50 -3.67 -5.74
N GLY A 271 -39.71 -4.67 -5.31
CA GLY A 271 -38.59 -5.19 -6.12
C GLY A 271 -37.40 -5.79 -5.36
N HIS A 272 -37.54 -7.04 -4.90
CA HIS A 272 -36.43 -7.91 -4.50
C HIS A 272 -35.65 -8.40 -5.73
N GLN A 273 -34.31 -8.35 -5.67
CA GLN A 273 -33.45 -9.30 -6.38
C GLN A 273 -32.24 -9.67 -5.51
N SER A 274 -32.14 -10.97 -5.22
CA SER A 274 -31.09 -11.64 -4.47
C SER A 274 -30.23 -12.43 -5.45
N GLN A 275 -28.89 -12.33 -5.39
CA GLN A 275 -27.97 -13.33 -5.96
C GLN A 275 -26.52 -13.14 -5.43
N PRO A 276 -25.64 -14.15 -5.53
CA PRO A 276 -25.26 -14.96 -4.38
C PRO A 276 -23.79 -14.78 -3.93
N ARG A 277 -23.58 -15.18 -2.68
CA ARG A 277 -22.31 -15.27 -1.94
C ARG A 277 -21.31 -16.19 -2.67
N ALA A 278 -20.17 -15.64 -3.09
CA ALA A 278 -19.01 -16.43 -3.50
C ALA A 278 -18.11 -16.68 -2.27
N ALA A 279 -17.62 -17.91 -2.18
CA ALA A 279 -17.00 -18.55 -1.04
C ALA A 279 -15.72 -17.87 -0.52
N ASP A 280 -15.60 -17.84 0.81
CA ASP A 280 -14.35 -17.67 1.56
C ASP A 280 -13.28 -18.65 1.05
N ASN A 281 -12.10 -18.12 0.72
CA ASN A 281 -10.90 -18.95 0.66
C ASN A 281 -9.74 -18.22 1.34
N ASP A 282 -9.50 -18.65 2.56
CA ASP A 282 -8.51 -18.18 3.50
C ASP A 282 -7.09 -18.41 2.93
N ARG A 283 -6.45 -17.37 2.39
CA ARG A 283 -5.07 -17.46 1.84
C ARG A 283 -4.07 -16.65 2.68
N ASN A 284 -3.07 -17.39 3.18
CA ASN A 284 -1.95 -17.00 4.05
C ASN A 284 -1.28 -15.65 3.68
N PRO A 285 -0.96 -14.76 4.64
CA PRO A 285 -0.42 -13.41 4.40
C PRO A 285 0.91 -13.36 3.62
N VAL A 286 1.75 -14.39 3.74
CA VAL A 286 3.02 -14.52 2.99
C VAL A 286 2.77 -14.63 1.48
N PHE A 287 1.74 -15.36 1.07
CA PHE A 287 1.34 -15.47 -0.34
C PHE A 287 0.77 -14.15 -0.87
N LYS A 288 0.06 -13.39 -0.02
CA LYS A 288 -0.39 -12.04 -0.36
C LYS A 288 0.80 -11.10 -0.57
N ALA A 289 1.77 -11.10 0.36
CA ALA A 289 2.98 -10.27 0.24
C ALA A 289 3.80 -10.59 -1.03
N ALA A 290 4.01 -11.87 -1.34
CA ALA A 290 4.73 -12.27 -2.55
C ALA A 290 3.98 -11.96 -3.86
N LEU A 291 2.64 -12.02 -3.85
CA LEU A 291 1.81 -11.62 -4.98
C LEU A 291 1.78 -10.09 -5.17
N LEU A 292 1.93 -9.32 -4.08
CA LEU A 292 2.01 -7.84 -4.11
C LEU A 292 3.36 -7.32 -4.64
N VAL A 293 4.46 -8.05 -4.40
CA VAL A 293 5.79 -7.68 -4.93
C VAL A 293 5.91 -7.99 -6.43
N GLY A 294 5.16 -9.00 -6.93
CA GLY A 294 5.10 -9.32 -8.35
C GLY A 294 6.29 -10.14 -8.88
N GLY A 295 6.40 -10.24 -10.20
CA GLY A 295 7.56 -10.87 -10.87
C GLY A 295 7.84 -12.32 -10.44
N ALA A 296 9.12 -12.62 -10.17
CA ALA A 296 9.56 -13.98 -9.83
C ALA A 296 9.01 -14.49 -8.48
N LEU A 297 8.69 -13.59 -7.54
CA LEU A 297 8.06 -13.94 -6.26
C LEU A 297 6.64 -14.45 -6.44
N ALA A 298 5.86 -13.81 -7.32
CA ALA A 298 4.52 -14.26 -7.68
C ALA A 298 4.57 -15.63 -8.39
N ALA A 299 5.53 -15.83 -9.29
CA ALA A 299 5.73 -17.11 -9.97
C ALA A 299 6.07 -18.25 -8.99
N LEU A 300 6.97 -17.99 -8.03
CA LEU A 300 7.30 -18.94 -6.98
C LEU A 300 6.07 -19.29 -6.11
N VAL A 301 5.24 -18.32 -5.77
CA VAL A 301 4.02 -18.57 -4.98
C VAL A 301 2.96 -19.35 -5.73
N VAL A 302 2.73 -19.02 -7.00
CA VAL A 302 1.83 -19.79 -7.86
C VAL A 302 2.30 -21.23 -7.96
N PHE A 303 3.61 -21.43 -8.09
CA PHE A 303 4.23 -22.74 -8.07
C PHE A 303 3.99 -23.49 -6.75
N LEU A 304 4.24 -22.86 -5.60
CA LEU A 304 3.97 -23.46 -4.28
C LEU A 304 2.51 -23.85 -4.09
N VAL A 305 1.58 -23.05 -4.60
CA VAL A 305 0.15 -23.37 -4.56
C VAL A 305 -0.20 -24.54 -5.50
N ALA A 306 0.49 -24.65 -6.64
CA ALA A 306 0.28 -25.74 -7.59
C ALA A 306 0.76 -27.11 -7.04
N LEU A 307 1.73 -27.14 -6.12
CA LEU A 307 2.22 -28.37 -5.48
C LEU A 307 1.30 -28.94 -4.39
N VAL A 308 0.37 -28.13 -3.88
CA VAL A 308 -0.59 -28.54 -2.84
C VAL A 308 -1.83 -29.23 -3.44
N LYS A 309 -1.91 -29.33 -4.77
CA LYS A 309 -3.00 -29.97 -5.51
C LYS A 309 -2.66 -31.36 -5.99
#